data_AF-A0A2T6LBU2-F1
#
_entry.id   AF-A0A2T6LBU2-F1
#
_cell.length_a   1.000
_cell.length_b   1.000
_cell.length_c   1.000
_cell.angle_alpha   90.00
_cell.angle_beta   90.00
_cell.angle_gamma   90.00
#
_symmetry.space_group_name_H-M   'P 1'
#
loop_
_entity.id
_entity.type
_entity.pdbx_description
1 polymer ?
#
loop_
_entity_poly.entity_id
_entity_poly.type
_entity_poly.pdbx_seq_one_letter_code
_entity_poly.pdbx_strand_id
1 'polypeptide(L)' 'MSVVRQLLDAGLLDELHLFVHPATAGGGLRLFRDGDPERPMKLVSATPFKTGLVYLVYTPDPNPPTGGYAEAAALLPDE' A
#
# COMPACT_ATOMS: atom_id res chain seq x y z
N MET A 1 -18.11 -7.90 6.08
CA MET A 1 -17.22 -6.72 6.11
C MET A 1 -15.89 -7.18 6.71
N SER A 2 -14.74 -6.87 6.11
CA SER A 2 -13.44 -7.37 6.62
C SER A 2 -13.08 -6.66 7.93
N VAL A 3 -12.51 -7.39 8.90
CA VAL A 3 -12.01 -6.83 10.18
C VAL A 3 -10.93 -5.78 9.91
N VAL A 4 -10.06 -6.02 8.92
CA VAL A 4 -9.01 -5.07 8.52
C VAL A 4 -9.60 -3.72 8.14
N ARG A 5 -10.74 -3.70 7.41
CA ARG A 5 -11.38 -2.43 7.05
C ARG A 5 -11.98 -1.71 8.24
N GLN A 6 -12.60 -2.44 9.15
CA GLN A 6 -13.14 -1.84 10.37
C GLN A 6 -12.03 -1.18 11.21
N LEU A 7 -10.86 -1.83 11.33
CA LEU A 7 -9.70 -1.26 12.01
C LEU A 7 -9.11 -0.07 11.26
N LEU A 8 -9.05 -0.16 9.93
CA LEU A 8 -8.63 0.95 9.08
C LEU A 8 -9.56 2.16 9.31
N ASP A 9 -10.88 1.96 9.29
CA ASP A 9 -11.92 2.99 9.42
C ASP A 9 -11.94 3.61 10.81
N ALA A 10 -11.62 2.84 11.84
CA ALA A 10 -11.46 3.33 13.19
C ALA A 10 -10.13 4.06 13.42
N GLY A 11 -9.19 4.05 12.47
CA GLY A 11 -7.85 4.60 12.65
C GLY A 11 -7.01 3.85 13.69
N LEU A 12 -7.36 2.59 13.98
CA LEU A 12 -6.74 1.75 15.02
C LEU A 12 -5.68 0.80 14.45
N LEU A 13 -5.24 1.02 13.21
CA LEU A 13 -4.24 0.18 12.57
C LEU A 13 -2.85 0.79 12.79
N ASP A 14 -2.01 0.14 13.58
CA ASP A 14 -0.62 0.58 13.77
C ASP A 14 0.26 0.28 12.55
N GLU A 15 0.08 -0.90 11.96
CA GLU A 15 0.82 -1.36 10.77
C GLU A 15 -0.08 -2.06 9.76
N LEU A 16 0.13 -1.74 8.49
CA LEU A 16 -0.50 -2.38 7.34
C LEU A 16 0.50 -3.25 6.60
N HIS A 17 0.27 -4.55 6.63
CA HIS A 17 1.10 -5.57 6.01
C HIS A 17 0.47 -5.98 4.68
N LEU A 18 1.09 -5.63 3.55
CA LEU A 18 0.59 -5.87 2.20
C LEU A 18 1.49 -6.86 1.46
N PHE A 19 0.85 -7.88 0.87
CA PHE A 19 1.49 -8.80 -0.08
C PHE A 19 0.99 -8.47 -1.49
N VAL A 20 1.89 -7.97 -2.33
CA VAL A 20 1.63 -7.66 -3.73
C VAL A 20 2.08 -8.83 -4.58
N HIS A 21 1.12 -9.50 -5.21
CA HIS A 21 1.39 -10.61 -6.13
C HIS A 21 1.66 -10.09 -7.54
N PRO A 22 2.58 -10.72 -8.31
CA PRO A 22 2.85 -10.36 -9.70
C PRO A 22 1.76 -10.92 -10.64
N ALA A 23 0.50 -10.59 -10.35
CA ALA A 23 -0.66 -11.05 -11.09
C ALA A 23 -1.79 -10.00 -11.01
N THR A 24 -2.61 -9.91 -12.05
CA THR A 24 -3.82 -9.10 -12.02
C THR A 24 -4.98 -9.93 -11.47
N ALA A 25 -5.72 -9.38 -10.51
CA ALA A 25 -6.80 -10.12 -9.87
C ALA A 25 -8.03 -10.33 -10.79
N GLY A 26 -8.22 -9.47 -11.81
CA GLY A 26 -9.38 -9.49 -12.72
C GLY A 26 -10.73 -9.13 -12.08
N GLY A 27 -10.90 -9.41 -10.78
CA GLY A 27 -12.05 -9.10 -9.95
C GLY A 27 -11.82 -9.58 -8.51
N GLY A 28 -12.68 -9.17 -7.57
CA GLY A 28 -12.61 -9.64 -6.19
C GLY A 28 -12.75 -8.54 -5.14
N LEU A 29 -12.38 -8.89 -3.90
CA LEU A 29 -12.57 -8.04 -2.73
C LEU A 29 -11.51 -6.91 -2.70
N ARG A 30 -11.91 -5.70 -3.09
CA ARG A 30 -11.03 -4.51 -3.06
C ARG A 30 -10.81 -4.01 -1.64
N LEU A 31 -9.59 -4.06 -1.10
CA LEU A 31 -9.28 -3.56 0.25
C LEU A 31 -9.71 -2.09 0.41
N PHE A 32 -9.35 -1.25 -0.55
CA PHE A 32 -9.71 0.16 -0.67
C PHE A 32 -10.77 0.32 -1.77
N ARG A 33 -11.84 1.06 -1.48
CA ARG A 33 -12.96 1.31 -2.38
C ARG A 33 -12.95 2.76 -2.85
N ASP A 34 -13.59 2.99 -3.99
CA ASP A 34 -13.83 4.34 -4.48
C ASP A 34 -14.68 5.11 -3.46
N GLY A 35 -14.20 6.29 -3.06
CA GLY A 35 -14.83 7.14 -2.05
C GLY A 35 -14.40 6.89 -0.60
N ASP A 36 -13.52 5.91 -0.33
CA ASP A 36 -12.90 5.78 0.99
C ASP A 36 -12.03 7.03 1.29
N PRO A 37 -11.98 7.50 2.55
CA PRO A 37 -11.15 8.64 2.91
C PRO A 37 -9.67 8.32 2.67
N GLU A 38 -8.95 9.33 2.17
CA GLU A 38 -7.50 9.27 2.03
C GLU A 38 -6.86 9.07 3.40
N ARG A 39 -5.94 8.10 3.49
CA ARG A 39 -5.24 7.76 4.73
C ARG A 39 -3.74 7.84 4.44
N PRO A 40 -3.07 8.89 4.92
CA PRO A 40 -1.65 9.05 4.67
C PRO A 40 -0.86 7.99 5.45
N MET A 41 0.10 7.36 4.77
CA MET A 41 0.93 6.29 5.31
C MET A 41 2.36 6.46 4.84
N LYS A 42 3.32 6.03 5.67
CA LYS A 42 4.73 5.93 5.28
C LYS A 42 5.13 4.47 5.09
N LEU A 43 6.02 4.24 4.12
CA LEU A 43 6.64 2.93 3.92
C LEU A 43 7.67 2.69 5.02
N VAL A 44 7.51 1.59 5.76
CA VAL A 44 8.46 1.13 6.79
C VAL A 44 9.44 0.14 6.19
N SER A 45 8.97 -0.79 5.35
CA SER A 45 9.84 -1.75 4.67
C SER A 45 9.23 -2.25 3.36
N ALA A 46 10.12 -2.61 2.41
CA ALA A 46 9.77 -3.27 1.16
C ALA A 46 10.72 -4.43 0.92
N THR A 47 10.19 -5.65 0.89
CA THR A 47 10.97 -6.88 0.73
C THR A 47 10.48 -7.66 -0.51
N PRO A 48 11.28 -7.73 -1.59
CA PRO A 48 10.97 -8.57 -2.73
C PRO A 48 11.37 -10.04 -2.45
N PHE A 49 10.51 -10.97 -2.86
CA PHE A 49 10.80 -12.41 -2.87
C PHE A 49 11.22 -12.88 -4.27
N LYS A 50 11.96 -14.00 -4.33
CA LYS A 50 12.37 -14.63 -5.60
C LYS A 50 11.20 -15.01 -6.53
N THR A 51 10.00 -15.17 -5.97
CA THR A 51 8.77 -15.47 -6.72
C THR A 51 8.15 -14.25 -7.40
N GLY A 52 8.71 -13.05 -7.20
CA GLY A 52 8.12 -11.79 -7.65
C GLY A 52 7.05 -11.22 -6.70
N LEU A 53 6.75 -11.91 -5.60
CA LEU A 53 5.93 -11.38 -4.52
C LEU A 53 6.68 -10.23 -3.84
N VAL A 54 5.99 -9.14 -3.53
CA VAL A 54 6.55 -8.03 -2.75
C VAL A 54 5.78 -7.90 -1.44
N TYR A 55 6.50 -7.91 -0.33
CA TYR A 55 5.94 -7.64 0.99
C TYR A 55 6.27 -6.21 1.41
N LEU A 56 5.22 -5.42 1.66
CA LEU A 56 5.29 -4.03 2.05
C LEU A 56 4.72 -3.88 3.46
N VAL A 57 5.43 -3.14 4.31
CA VAL A 57 4.92 -2.72 5.61
C VAL A 57 4.76 -1.21 5.60
N TYR A 58 3.54 -0.74 5.85
CA TYR A 58 3.21 0.66 6.01
C TYR A 58 2.75 0.94 7.44
N THR A 59 2.93 2.15 7.91
CA THR A 59 2.33 2.64 9.15
C THR A 59 1.65 3.99 8.88
N PRO A 60 0.55 4.34 9.56
CA PRO A 60 -0.04 5.66 9.43
C PRO A 60 0.98 6.76 9.74
N ASP A 61 0.99 7.82 8.93
CA ASP A 61 1.81 8.99 9.18
C ASP A 61 1.03 10.23 8.71
N PRO A 62 0.69 11.19 9.59
CA PRO A 62 0.01 12.40 9.17
C PRO A 62 0.85 13.29 8.23
N ASN A 63 2.17 13.08 8.18
CA ASN A 63 3.10 13.79 7.31
C ASN A 63 3.94 12.80 6.50
N PRO A 64 3.32 12.03 5.58
CA PRO A 64 4.03 11.03 4.81
C PRO A 64 5.04 11.72 3.86
N PRO A 65 6.15 11.06 3.49
CA PRO A 65 7.00 11.55 2.43
C PRO A 65 6.17 11.80 1.16
N THR A 66 6.14 13.04 0.70
CA THR A 66 5.46 13.41 -0.54
C THR A 66 6.33 13.05 -1.73
N GLY A 67 5.73 12.34 -2.70
CA GLY A 67 6.36 12.01 -3.96
C GLY A 67 5.28 11.62 -4.97
N GLY A 68 5.22 12.33 -6.08
CA GLY A 68 4.24 12.03 -7.14
C GLY A 68 4.68 10.87 -8.02
N TYR A 69 3.74 10.24 -8.72
CA TYR A 69 4.05 9.22 -9.74
C TYR A 69 5.09 9.72 -10.75
N ALA A 70 4.99 10.98 -11.18
CA ALA A 70 5.91 11.59 -12.14
C ALA A 70 7.36 11.67 -11.62
N GLU A 71 7.54 12.02 -10.34
CA GLU A 71 8.87 12.08 -9.72
C GLU A 71 9.46 10.68 -9.54
N ALA A 72 8.64 9.71 -9.12
CA ALA A 72 9.08 8.32 -9.02
C ALA A 72 9.49 7.75 -10.37
N ALA A 73 8.72 8.02 -11.44
CA ALA A 73 9.02 7.58 -12.80
C ALA A 73 10.35 8.14 -13.31
N ALA A 74 10.70 9.39 -12.95
CA ALA A 74 11.96 10.02 -13.34
C ALA A 74 13.19 9.44 -12.61
N LEU A 75 13.01 8.70 -11.52
CA LEU A 75 14.08 8.06 -10.75
C LEU A 75 14.27 6.58 -11.13
N LEU A 76 13.43 6.04 -12.00
CA LEU A 76 13.62 4.68 -12.50
C LEU A 76 14.90 4.63 -13.33
N PRO A 77 15.72 3.57 -13.18
CA PRO A 77 16.89 3.41 -14.03
C PRO A 77 16.46 3.33 -15.49
N ASP A 78 17.18 4.03 -16.37
CA ASP A 78 17.10 3.80 -17.82
C ASP A 78 17.48 2.33 -18.09
N GLU A 79 16.61 1.60 -18.80
CA GLU A 79 16.89 0.23 -19.28
C GLU A 79 18.05 0.17 -20.28
#